data_AF-A0A1X7SI41-F1
#
_entry.id   AF-A0A1X7SI41-F1
#
_cell.length_a   1.000
_cell.length_b   1.000
_cell.length_c   1.000
_cell.angle_alpha   90.00
_cell.angle_beta   90.00
_cell.angle_gamma   90.00
#
_symmetry.space_group_name_H-M   'P 1'
#
loop_
_entity.id
_entity.type
_entity.pdbx_description
1 polymer ?
#
loop_
_entity_poly.entity_id
_entity_poly.type
_entity_poly.pdbx_seq_one_letter_code
_entity_poly.pdbx_strand_id
1 'polypeptide(L)'
;ACPFEFEVFTESCEGEIEILSQLSSAQHVERALASLAKSTGSVTGRVDGADESQMITYTLVSPANIATTFIENKTDRNATLKVDCSQSTNFICSFHSPVYIMTVPALSTKVAFHLVPKDPKAPFEVIFNASEMK
;
A
#
# COMPACT_ATOMS: atom_id res chain seq x y z
N ALA A 1 5.91 -3.76 4.86
CA ALA A 1 5.34 -5.01 5.38
C ALA A 1 5.27 -6.00 4.23
N CYS A 2 5.57 -7.28 4.44
CA CYS A 2 5.30 -8.34 3.45
C CYS A 2 3.98 -9.01 3.86
N PRO A 3 2.98 -9.10 2.96
CA PRO A 3 1.85 -9.97 3.23
C PRO A 3 2.33 -11.42 3.20
N PHE A 4 1.84 -12.21 4.16
CA PHE A 4 2.10 -13.64 4.29
C PHE A 4 0.77 -14.32 4.62
N GLU A 5 0.62 -15.56 4.18
CA GLU A 5 -0.51 -16.42 4.53
C GLU A 5 -0.03 -17.46 5.52
N PHE A 6 -0.73 -17.59 6.65
CA PHE A 6 -0.46 -18.60 7.67
C PHE A 6 -1.73 -19.43 7.87
N GLU A 7 -1.64 -20.72 7.55
CA GLU A 7 -2.65 -21.70 7.95
C GLU A 7 -2.24 -22.32 9.27
N VAL A 8 -3.10 -22.20 10.30
CA VAL A 8 -2.84 -22.75 11.63
C VAL A 8 -3.81 -23.90 11.87
N PHE A 9 -3.27 -25.10 12.01
CA PHE A 9 -4.05 -26.29 12.37
C PHE A 9 -3.83 -26.60 13.84
N THR A 10 -4.92 -26.73 14.59
CA THR A 10 -4.90 -27.09 16.01
C THR A 10 -5.80 -28.30 16.22
N GLU A 11 -5.29 -29.33 16.89
CA GLU A 11 -6.02 -30.60 17.07
C GLU A 11 -6.80 -30.65 18.40
N SER A 12 -6.49 -29.77 19.36
CA SER A 12 -6.98 -29.92 20.75
C SER A 12 -7.16 -28.61 21.52
N CYS A 13 -6.99 -27.45 20.88
CA CYS A 13 -7.14 -26.14 21.52
C CYS A 13 -7.59 -25.09 20.49
N GLU A 14 -8.06 -23.94 20.97
CA GLU A 14 -8.20 -22.75 20.13
C GLU A 14 -6.81 -22.09 19.99
N GLY A 15 -6.37 -21.88 18.75
CA GLY A 15 -5.15 -21.15 18.46
C GLY A 15 -5.39 -19.64 18.51
N GLU A 16 -4.58 -18.93 19.29
CA GLU A 16 -4.56 -17.47 19.32
C GLU A 16 -3.27 -16.97 18.66
N ILE A 17 -3.40 -16.07 17.68
CA ILE A 17 -2.26 -15.44 17.03
C ILE A 17 -2.08 -14.04 17.62
N GLU A 18 -0.99 -13.86 18.37
CA GLU A 18 -0.57 -12.54 18.83
C GLU A 18 0.56 -12.01 17.93
N ILE A 19 0.30 -10.89 17.25
CA ILE A 19 1.34 -10.18 16.51
C ILE A 19 2.15 -9.35 17.51
N LEU A 20 3.24 -9.91 18.00
CA LEU A 20 4.23 -9.18 18.80
C LEU A 20 4.95 -8.16 17.91
N SER A 21 4.35 -6.98 17.78
CA SER A 21 4.92 -5.89 17.01
C SER A 21 6.17 -5.37 17.75
N GLN A 22 7.38 -5.62 17.23
CA GLN A 22 8.57 -4.89 17.66
C GLN A 22 8.52 -3.48 17.06
N LEU A 23 7.62 -2.64 17.57
CA LEU A 23 7.37 -1.30 17.05
C LEU A 23 8.02 -0.21 17.93
N SER A 24 9.32 -0.03 17.73
CA SER A 24 9.96 1.27 17.99
C SER A 24 10.32 2.02 16.69
N SER A 25 10.10 1.42 15.51
CA SER A 25 10.65 1.94 14.25
C SER A 25 9.72 1.97 13.03
N ALA A 26 8.42 1.62 13.10
CA ALA A 26 7.55 1.60 11.91
C ALA A 26 7.56 2.91 11.12
N GLN A 27 7.47 4.06 11.79
CA GLN A 27 7.52 5.35 11.12
C GLN A 27 8.85 5.60 10.39
N HIS A 28 9.97 5.09 10.90
CA HIS A 28 11.27 5.20 10.24
C HIS A 28 11.33 4.30 9.01
N VAL A 29 10.75 3.09 9.10
CA VAL A 29 10.66 2.15 7.97
C VAL A 29 9.76 2.69 6.88
N GLU A 30 8.57 3.21 7.22
CA GLU A 30 7.65 3.81 6.25
C GLU A 30 8.27 5.04 5.57
N ARG A 31 8.98 5.89 6.32
CA ARG A 31 9.71 7.02 5.75
C ARG A 31 10.85 6.58 4.84
N ALA A 32 11.62 5.57 5.21
CA ALA A 32 12.70 5.03 4.38
C ALA A 32 12.15 4.41 3.08
N LEU A 33 11.07 3.64 3.18
CA LEU A 33 10.37 3.05 2.04
C LEU A 33 9.75 4.12 1.13
N ALA A 34 9.16 5.17 1.70
CA ALA A 34 8.65 6.30 0.95
C ALA A 34 9.78 7.05 0.21
N SER A 35 10.91 7.30 0.87
CA SER A 35 12.09 7.91 0.23
C SER A 35 12.66 7.05 -0.89
N LEU A 36 12.69 5.73 -0.70
CA LEU A 36 13.09 4.78 -1.74
C LEU A 36 12.09 4.80 -2.91
N ALA A 37 10.78 4.75 -2.64
CA ALA A 37 9.76 4.83 -3.67
C ALA A 37 9.81 6.15 -4.45
N LYS A 38 10.18 7.27 -3.81
CA LYS A 38 10.40 8.55 -4.50
C LYS A 38 11.64 8.54 -5.40
N SER A 39 12.69 7.81 -5.03
CA SER A 39 13.95 7.79 -5.78
C SER A 39 14.02 6.69 -6.85
N THR A 40 13.31 5.58 -6.65
CA THR A 40 13.38 4.39 -7.52
C THR A 40 12.03 3.85 -7.96
N GLY A 41 10.94 4.26 -7.31
CA GLY A 41 9.59 3.84 -7.69
C GLY A 41 9.16 4.47 -9.00
N SER A 42 8.29 3.77 -9.73
CA SER A 42 7.63 4.36 -10.90
C SER A 42 6.50 5.27 -10.42
N VAL A 43 6.43 6.48 -10.97
CA VAL A 43 5.26 7.35 -10.79
C VAL A 43 4.09 6.68 -11.50
N THR A 44 3.10 6.27 -10.73
CA THR A 44 1.99 5.44 -11.25
C THR A 44 0.76 6.23 -11.66
N GLY A 45 0.64 7.49 -11.27
CA GLY A 45 -0.47 8.33 -11.68
C GLY A 45 -0.78 9.48 -10.74
N ARG A 46 -1.71 10.33 -11.20
CA ARG A 46 -2.28 11.46 -10.45
C ARG A 46 -3.36 10.96 -9.50
N VAL A 47 -3.61 11.72 -8.43
CA VAL A 47 -4.82 11.53 -7.62
C VAL A 47 -5.94 12.35 -8.25
N ASP A 48 -7.02 11.70 -8.67
CA ASP A 48 -8.17 12.38 -9.27
C ASP A 48 -8.76 13.39 -8.30
N GLY A 49 -8.98 14.62 -8.77
CA GLY A 49 -9.46 15.73 -7.94
C GLY A 49 -8.35 16.55 -7.27
N ALA A 50 -7.09 16.16 -7.41
CA ALA A 50 -5.92 16.91 -6.94
C ALA A 50 -4.92 17.20 -8.06
N ASP A 51 -4.19 18.30 -7.92
CA ASP A 51 -3.07 18.63 -8.80
C ASP A 51 -1.86 17.72 -8.51
N GLU A 52 -1.03 17.40 -9.52
CA GLU A 52 0.23 16.65 -9.32
C GLU A 52 1.20 17.34 -8.36
N SER A 53 1.15 18.68 -8.30
CA SER A 53 1.92 19.45 -7.33
C SER A 53 1.43 19.23 -5.89
N GLN A 54 0.21 18.74 -5.70
CA GLN A 54 -0.43 18.53 -4.41
C GLN A 54 -0.35 17.07 -3.95
N MET A 55 -0.59 16.12 -4.84
CA MET A 55 -0.56 14.70 -4.51
C MET A 55 0.02 13.83 -5.63
N ILE A 56 0.90 12.90 -5.25
CA ILE A 56 1.57 11.99 -6.17
C ILE A 56 1.49 10.56 -5.66
N THR A 57 1.31 9.62 -6.58
CA THR A 57 1.35 8.18 -6.30
C THR A 57 2.64 7.58 -6.84
N TYR A 58 3.27 6.73 -6.03
CA TYR A 58 4.48 6.00 -6.38
C TYR A 58 4.24 4.52 -6.17
N THR A 59 4.65 3.67 -7.11
CA THR A 59 4.68 2.23 -6.90
C THR A 59 6.09 1.70 -7.00
N LEU A 60 6.54 1.08 -5.93
CA LEU A 60 7.79 0.34 -5.87
C LEU A 60 7.49 -1.14 -6.07
N VAL A 61 8.06 -1.74 -7.11
CA VAL A 61 7.99 -3.19 -7.33
C VAL A 61 9.32 -3.81 -6.95
N SER A 62 9.31 -4.72 -5.98
CA SER A 62 10.52 -5.43 -5.54
C SER A 62 10.90 -6.54 -6.52
N PRO A 63 12.16 -7.05 -6.48
CA PRO A 63 12.56 -8.23 -7.25
C PRO A 63 11.73 -9.50 -6.97
N ALA A 64 11.04 -9.55 -5.82
CA ALA A 64 10.14 -10.65 -5.45
C ALA A 64 8.70 -10.41 -5.95
N ASN A 65 8.48 -9.48 -6.89
CA ASN A 65 7.16 -9.07 -7.39
C ASN A 65 6.21 -8.55 -6.30
N ILE A 66 6.74 -7.99 -5.23
CA ILE A 66 5.93 -7.31 -4.22
C ILE A 66 5.79 -5.85 -4.66
N ALA A 67 4.57 -5.42 -4.98
CA ALA A 67 4.30 -4.03 -5.28
C ALA A 67 3.83 -3.30 -4.02
N THR A 68 4.46 -2.17 -3.71
CA THR A 68 4.02 -1.26 -2.65
C THR A 68 3.70 0.08 -3.24
N THR A 69 2.46 0.52 -3.08
CA THR A 69 1.98 1.81 -3.55
C THR A 69 1.92 2.81 -2.39
N PHE A 70 2.49 3.98 -2.62
CA PHE A 70 2.55 5.10 -1.68
C PHE A 70 1.80 6.29 -2.26
N ILE A 71 1.18 7.06 -1.38
CA ILE A 71 0.61 8.37 -1.70
C ILE A 71 1.35 9.42 -0.89
N GLU A 72 1.93 10.39 -1.59
CA GLU A 72 2.51 11.59 -1.00
C GLU A 72 1.50 12.73 -1.05
N ASN A 73 1.19 13.29 0.12
CA ASN A 73 0.44 14.53 0.25
C ASN A 73 1.41 15.68 0.51
N LYS A 74 1.54 16.57 -0.46
CA LYS A 74 2.39 17.77 -0.43
C LYS A 74 1.65 19.02 0.04
N THR A 75 0.36 18.88 0.36
CA THR A 75 -0.46 19.99 0.88
C THR A 75 -0.28 20.15 2.39
N ASP A 76 -0.68 21.32 2.90
CA ASP A 76 -0.72 21.67 4.32
C ASP A 76 -1.98 21.16 5.05
N ARG A 77 -2.83 20.41 4.35
CA ARG A 77 -4.08 19.84 4.88
C ARG A 77 -4.10 18.32 4.76
N ASN A 78 -4.88 17.68 5.62
CA ASN A 78 -5.15 16.25 5.48
C ASN A 78 -6.01 16.00 4.24
N ALA A 79 -5.72 14.96 3.48
CA ALA A 79 -6.49 14.53 2.33
C ALA A 79 -7.19 13.19 2.63
N THR A 80 -8.50 13.11 2.38
CA THR A 80 -9.25 11.86 2.45
C THR A 80 -9.43 11.32 1.05
N LEU A 81 -8.94 10.12 0.81
CA LEU A 81 -8.85 9.52 -0.52
C LEU A 81 -9.64 8.22 -0.54
N LYS A 82 -10.38 8.01 -1.63
CA LYS A 82 -10.81 6.68 -2.03
C LYS A 82 -9.68 6.06 -2.85
N VAL A 83 -9.15 4.94 -2.40
CA VAL A 83 -8.09 4.19 -3.10
C VAL A 83 -8.65 2.88 -3.63
N ASP A 84 -8.19 2.48 -4.82
CA ASP A 84 -8.76 1.37 -5.58
C ASP A 84 -7.65 0.63 -6.35
N CYS A 85 -7.51 -0.67 -6.06
CA CYS A 85 -6.67 -1.60 -6.82
C CYS A 85 -7.47 -2.75 -7.44
N SER A 86 -8.81 -2.65 -7.53
CA SER A 86 -9.70 -3.72 -8.02
C SER A 86 -9.49 -4.11 -9.48
N GLN A 87 -8.86 -3.24 -10.27
CA GLN A 87 -8.49 -3.51 -11.66
C GLN A 87 -7.13 -4.20 -11.80
N SER A 88 -6.34 -4.31 -10.72
CA SER A 88 -5.11 -5.10 -10.71
C SER A 88 -5.44 -6.58 -10.94
N THR A 89 -4.50 -7.35 -11.47
CA THR A 89 -4.70 -8.78 -11.76
C THR A 89 -3.74 -9.65 -10.97
N ASN A 90 -4.17 -10.89 -10.69
CA ASN A 90 -3.35 -11.90 -10.01
C ASN A 90 -2.74 -11.41 -8.68
N PHE A 91 -3.53 -10.82 -7.79
CA PHE A 91 -2.98 -10.22 -6.56
C PHE A 91 -3.68 -10.69 -5.29
N ILE A 92 -2.94 -10.58 -4.19
CA ILE A 92 -3.42 -10.54 -2.81
C ILE A 92 -2.99 -9.19 -2.25
N CYS A 93 -3.93 -8.44 -1.66
CA CYS A 93 -3.65 -7.15 -1.06
C CYS A 93 -3.54 -7.25 0.47
N SER A 94 -2.74 -6.38 1.07
CA SER A 94 -2.59 -6.28 2.53
C SER A 94 -3.83 -5.78 3.28
N PHE A 95 -4.86 -5.34 2.56
CA PHE A 95 -6.12 -4.86 3.13
C PHE A 95 -7.25 -5.84 2.79
N HIS A 96 -8.29 -5.88 3.62
CA HIS A 96 -9.43 -6.78 3.41
C HIS A 96 -10.25 -6.45 2.16
N SER A 97 -10.14 -5.22 1.66
CA SER A 97 -10.85 -4.76 0.46
C SER A 97 -9.86 -4.16 -0.54
N PRO A 98 -10.02 -4.44 -1.85
CA PRO A 98 -9.24 -3.79 -2.90
C PRO A 98 -9.65 -2.32 -3.09
N VAL A 99 -10.75 -1.88 -2.47
CA VAL A 99 -11.23 -0.50 -2.48
C VAL A 99 -11.53 -0.05 -1.06
N TYR A 100 -10.91 1.03 -0.60
CA TYR A 100 -11.19 1.57 0.73
C TYR A 100 -10.91 3.07 0.82
N ILE A 101 -11.31 3.69 1.92
CA ILE A 101 -11.08 5.11 2.19
C ILE A 101 -9.92 5.25 3.16
N MET A 102 -8.96 6.12 2.85
CA MET A 102 -7.82 6.42 3.69
C MET A 102 -7.62 7.92 3.85
N THR A 103 -7.16 8.35 5.03
CA THR A 103 -6.66 9.71 5.23
C THR A 103 -5.14 9.72 5.15
N VAL A 104 -4.60 10.62 4.33
CA VAL A 104 -3.18 10.94 4.20
C VAL A 104 -2.93 12.28 4.88
N PRO A 105 -2.18 12.33 6.00
CA PRO A 105 -1.92 13.58 6.70
C PRO A 105 -1.21 14.62 5.84
N ALA A 106 -1.34 15.89 6.21
CA ALA A 106 -0.59 17.00 5.60
C ALA A 106 0.92 16.70 5.58
N LEU A 107 1.60 17.11 4.51
CA LEU A 107 3.06 17.02 4.35
C LEU A 107 3.64 15.63 4.69
N SER A 108 2.93 14.58 4.31
CA SER A 108 3.28 13.20 4.68
C SER A 108 3.21 12.25 3.50
N THR A 109 3.73 11.04 3.70
CA THR A 109 3.60 9.94 2.75
C THR A 109 3.06 8.73 3.49
N LYS A 110 2.11 8.04 2.88
CA LYS A 110 1.46 6.87 3.48
C LYS A 110 1.37 5.73 2.48
N VAL A 111 1.50 4.50 2.99
CA VAL A 111 1.28 3.29 2.19
C VAL A 111 -0.21 3.14 1.93
N ALA A 112 -0.60 2.97 0.66
CA ALA A 112 -1.97 2.67 0.25
C ALA A 112 -2.21 1.17 0.12
N PHE A 113 -1.28 0.43 -0.50
CA PHE A 113 -1.38 -1.02 -0.61
C PHE A 113 0.01 -1.67 -0.61
N HIS A 114 0.08 -2.87 -0.04
CA HIS A 114 1.04 -3.88 -0.47
C HIS A 114 0.29 -4.94 -1.27
N LEU A 115 0.76 -5.25 -2.46
CA LEU A 115 0.22 -6.26 -3.36
C LEU A 115 1.28 -7.33 -3.61
N VAL A 116 0.88 -8.58 -3.56
CA VAL A 116 1.72 -9.73 -3.94
C VAL A 116 1.00 -10.59 -4.96
N PRO A 117 1.74 -11.27 -5.86
CA PRO A 117 1.14 -12.18 -6.82
C PRO A 117 0.41 -13.31 -6.08
N LYS A 118 -0.85 -13.57 -6.46
CA LYS A 118 -1.60 -14.71 -5.95
C LYS A 118 -1.02 -16.04 -6.47
N ASP A 119 -0.71 -16.07 -7.75
CA ASP A 119 0.06 -17.13 -8.40
C ASP A 119 1.38 -16.54 -8.92
N PRO A 120 2.54 -16.94 -8.39
CA PRO A 120 3.85 -16.41 -8.81
C PRO A 120 4.22 -16.76 -10.25
N LYS A 121 3.48 -17.67 -10.91
CA LYS A 121 3.72 -18.07 -12.31
C LYS A 121 2.83 -17.34 -13.31
N ALA A 122 1.78 -16.68 -12.84
CA ALA A 122 0.87 -15.92 -13.70
C ALA A 122 1.32 -14.45 -13.84
N PRO A 123 0.95 -13.75 -14.92
CA PRO A 123 1.21 -12.33 -15.07
C PRO A 123 0.65 -11.54 -13.87
N PHE A 124 1.42 -10.59 -13.35
CA PHE A 124 1.04 -9.72 -12.24
C PHE A 124 1.09 -8.27 -12.71
N GLU A 125 -0.08 -7.62 -12.75
CA GLU A 125 -0.23 -6.25 -13.21
C GLU A 125 -0.88 -5.41 -12.13
N VAL A 126 -0.27 -4.27 -11.83
CA VAL A 126 -0.72 -3.34 -10.80
C VAL A 126 -1.34 -2.12 -11.45
N ILE A 127 -2.64 -1.98 -11.23
CA ILE A 127 -3.43 -0.80 -11.61
C ILE A 127 -3.95 -0.18 -10.33
N PHE A 128 -3.50 1.05 -10.05
CA PHE A 128 -3.86 1.80 -8.86
C PHE A 128 -4.52 3.12 -9.24
N ASN A 129 -5.68 3.37 -8.64
CA ASN A 129 -6.39 4.63 -8.75
C ASN A 129 -6.61 5.23 -7.36
N ALA A 130 -6.54 6.55 -7.28
CA ALA A 130 -6.87 7.31 -6.07
C ALA A 130 -7.68 8.55 -6.44
N SER A 131 -8.70 8.86 -5.64
CA SER A 131 -9.53 10.05 -5.84
C SER A 131 -9.74 10.78 -4.52
N GLU A 132 -9.54 12.11 -4.51
CA GLU A 132 -9.80 12.96 -3.35
C GLU A 132 -11.31 13.09 -3.11
N MET A 133 -11.73 12.79 -1.88
CA MET A 133 -13.10 12.97 -1.43
C MET A 133 -13.27 14.40 -0.90
N LYS A 134 -14.20 15.15 -1.50
CA LYS A 134 -14.57 16.50 -1.09
C LYS A 134 -15.62 16.50 0.02
#